data_AF-A0A3A0DMA5-F1
#
_entry.id   AF-A0A3A0DMA5-F1
#
_cell.length_a   1.000
_cell.length_b   1.000
_cell.length_c   1.000
_cell.angle_alpha   90.00
_cell.angle_beta   90.00
_cell.angle_gamma   90.00
#
_symmetry.space_group_name_H-M   'P 1'
#
loop_
_entity.id
_entity.type
_entity.pdbx_description
1 polymer ?
#
loop_
_entity_poly.entity_id
_entity_poly.type
_entity_poly.pdbx_seq_one_letter_code
_entity_poly.pdbx_strand_id
1 'polypeptide(L)'
;GACLALEFAARNAKRYAGLVGLSGGLIGPDDAPRDYAGSLADTPVFLGCSEADFHIPQERVQHSAAVLQKLDGNVTVRLYPNMEHTVNQDEIEFVKGMMAQIVTIS
;
A
#
# COMPACT_ATOMS: atom_id res chain seq x y z
N GLY A 1 -0.53 11.48 3.18
CA GLY A 1 -0.53 11.15 1.74
C GLY A 1 -0.94 9.70 1.52
N ALA A 2 -0.09 8.75 1.95
CA ALA A 2 -0.30 7.32 1.78
C ALA A 2 -1.71 6.84 2.21
N CYS A 3 -2.15 7.15 3.43
CA CYS A 3 -3.47 6.68 3.90
C CYS A 3 -4.63 7.11 3.00
N LEU A 4 -4.61 8.36 2.53
CA LEU A 4 -5.63 8.89 1.64
C LEU A 4 -5.59 8.21 0.26
N ALA A 5 -4.39 7.98 -0.28
CA ALA A 5 -4.24 7.30 -1.56
C ALA A 5 -4.74 5.85 -1.51
N LEU A 6 -4.40 5.12 -0.44
CA LEU A 6 -4.87 3.75 -0.22
C LEU A 6 -6.39 3.69 -0.06
N GLU A 7 -6.95 4.58 0.78
CA GLU A 7 -8.40 4.62 1.01
C GLU A 7 -9.16 5.00 -0.27
N PHE A 8 -8.63 5.95 -1.05
CA PHE A 8 -9.21 6.33 -2.32
C PHE A 8 -9.22 5.15 -3.31
N ALA A 9 -8.10 4.45 -3.45
CA ALA A 9 -7.98 3.31 -4.36
C ALA A 9 -8.90 2.16 -3.93
N ALA A 10 -9.00 1.87 -2.63
CA ALA A 10 -9.92 0.85 -2.12
C ALA A 10 -11.39 1.22 -2.39
N ARG A 11 -11.79 2.48 -2.14
CA ARG A 11 -13.16 2.96 -2.39
C ARG A 11 -13.52 3.07 -3.87
N ASN A 12 -12.54 3.18 -4.75
CA ASN A 12 -12.71 3.36 -6.19
C ASN A 12 -11.98 2.25 -6.94
N ALA A 13 -12.08 1.00 -6.47
CA ALA A 13 -11.30 -0.11 -6.98
C ALA A 13 -11.52 -0.30 -8.48
N LYS A 14 -10.45 -0.08 -9.23
CA LYS A 14 -10.30 -0.29 -10.66
C LYS A 14 -8.84 -0.60 -10.94
N ARG A 15 -8.53 -0.99 -12.18
CA ARG A 15 -7.14 -1.17 -12.59
C ARG A 15 -6.39 0.17 -12.61
N TYR A 16 -5.37 0.28 -11.76
CA TYR A 16 -4.38 1.36 -11.79
C TYR A 16 -3.06 0.81 -12.33
N ALA A 17 -2.18 1.71 -12.77
CA ALA A 17 -0.83 1.31 -13.18
C ALA A 17 0.03 0.85 -11.98
N GLY A 18 -0.19 1.46 -10.81
CA GLY A 18 0.41 1.06 -9.54
C GLY A 18 -0.14 1.90 -8.38
N LEU A 19 -0.01 1.38 -7.16
CA LEU A 19 -0.42 2.03 -5.92
C LEU A 19 0.70 1.92 -4.89
N VAL A 20 1.06 3.03 -4.24
CA VAL A 20 2.16 3.06 -3.25
C VAL A 20 1.67 3.71 -1.96
N GLY A 21 1.84 3.01 -0.84
CA GLY A 21 1.66 3.53 0.50
C GLY A 21 2.94 3.42 1.32
N LEU A 22 3.66 4.54 1.49
CA LEU A 22 4.82 4.64 2.37
C LEU A 22 4.39 5.19 3.73
N SER A 23 4.67 4.45 4.79
CA SER A 23 4.29 4.72 6.17
C SER A 23 2.81 5.12 6.28
N GLY A 24 1.92 4.25 5.82
CA GLY A 24 0.49 4.47 5.83
C GLY A 24 -0.34 3.20 5.70
N GLY A 25 -1.66 3.36 5.92
CA GLY A 25 -2.64 2.29 5.80
C GLY A 25 -4.04 2.83 5.55
N LEU A 26 -5.01 1.94 5.34
CA LEU A 26 -6.42 2.30 5.16
C LEU A 26 -6.95 3.09 6.36
N ILE A 27 -7.85 4.03 6.08
CA ILE A 27 -8.38 4.96 7.07
C ILE A 27 -9.54 4.30 7.82
N GLY A 28 -9.70 4.64 9.09
CA GLY A 28 -10.79 4.16 9.95
C GLY A 28 -10.38 2.99 10.84
N PRO A 29 -11.25 2.60 11.77
CA PRO A 29 -10.94 1.57 12.76
C PRO A 29 -10.82 0.17 12.13
N ASP A 30 -10.26 -0.78 12.89
CA ASP A 30 -10.02 -2.15 12.41
C ASP A 30 -11.31 -2.95 12.21
N ASP A 31 -12.37 -2.62 12.94
CA ASP A 31 -13.70 -3.22 12.85
C ASP A 31 -14.60 -2.55 11.81
N ALA A 32 -14.13 -1.48 11.16
CA ALA A 32 -14.90 -0.82 10.10
C ALA A 32 -15.20 -1.82 8.97
N PRO A 33 -16.45 -1.89 8.46
CA PRO A 33 -16.77 -2.71 7.30
C PRO A 33 -15.86 -2.36 6.12
N ARG A 34 -15.18 -3.37 5.56
CA ARG A 34 -14.27 -3.25 4.40
C ARG A 34 -14.91 -3.79 3.12
N ASP A 35 -16.22 -3.57 2.97
CA ASP A 35 -17.02 -4.01 1.82
C ASP A 35 -16.85 -3.03 0.66
N TYR A 36 -15.64 -2.94 0.15
CA TYR A 36 -15.34 -2.14 -1.03
C TYR A 36 -15.80 -2.88 -2.30
N ALA A 37 -16.49 -2.16 -3.19
CA ALA A 37 -16.93 -2.70 -4.48
C ALA A 37 -15.83 -2.53 -5.54
N GLY A 38 -15.84 -3.41 -6.54
CA GLY A 38 -14.90 -3.36 -7.67
C GLY A 38 -13.70 -4.29 -7.49
N SER A 39 -12.66 -4.05 -8.29
CA SER A 39 -11.43 -4.86 -8.32
C SER A 39 -10.27 -4.00 -8.79
N LEU A 40 -9.11 -4.17 -8.16
CA LEU A 40 -7.84 -3.58 -8.56
C LEU A 40 -7.23 -4.32 -9.75
N ALA A 41 -7.78 -5.45 -10.18
CA ALA A 41 -7.42 -6.15 -11.43
C ALA A 41 -5.89 -6.28 -11.62
N ASP A 42 -5.24 -6.92 -10.64
CA ASP A 42 -3.80 -7.16 -10.57
C ASP A 42 -2.93 -5.90 -10.52
N THR A 43 -3.49 -4.76 -10.09
CA THR A 43 -2.70 -3.53 -9.87
C THR A 43 -1.52 -3.84 -8.94
N PRO A 44 -0.27 -3.52 -9.32
CA PRO A 44 0.87 -3.59 -8.43
C PRO A 44 0.69 -2.64 -7.24
N VAL A 45 0.75 -3.17 -6.03
CA VAL A 45 0.65 -2.38 -4.79
C VAL A 45 1.90 -2.56 -3.95
N PHE A 46 2.51 -1.47 -3.51
CA PHE A 46 3.61 -1.47 -2.56
C PHE A 46 3.22 -0.79 -1.25
N LEU A 47 3.44 -1.47 -0.13
CA LEU A 47 3.30 -0.93 1.21
C LEU A 47 4.65 -1.02 1.94
N GLY A 48 5.27 0.12 2.21
CA GLY A 48 6.53 0.23 2.96
C GLY A 48 6.28 0.92 4.30
N CYS A 49 6.81 0.41 5.41
CA CYS A 49 6.69 1.04 6.73
C CYS A 49 7.75 0.53 7.70
N SER A 50 8.07 1.30 8.73
CA SER A 50 8.90 0.84 9.83
C SER A 50 8.12 -0.11 10.75
N GLU A 51 8.77 -1.15 11.27
CA GLU A 51 8.19 -2.01 12.32
C GLU A 51 7.95 -1.25 13.63
N ALA A 52 8.77 -0.23 13.90
CA ALA A 52 8.73 0.57 15.14
C ALA A 52 7.97 1.89 14.96
N ASP A 53 7.15 2.01 13.92
CA ASP A 53 6.40 3.23 13.62
C ASP A 53 5.29 3.48 14.66
N PHE A 54 5.45 4.55 15.44
CA PHE A 54 4.47 4.95 16.45
C PHE A 54 3.15 5.47 15.84
N HIS A 55 3.20 6.04 14.63
CA HIS A 55 2.03 6.64 13.99
C HIS A 55 1.21 5.59 13.24
N ILE A 56 1.88 4.64 12.59
CA ILE A 56 1.26 3.59 11.77
C ILE A 56 1.75 2.23 12.27
N PRO A 57 1.02 1.60 13.21
CA PRO A 57 1.36 0.26 13.67
C PRO A 57 1.46 -0.73 12.50
N GLN A 58 2.42 -1.66 12.54
CA GLN A 58 2.59 -2.68 11.50
C GLN A 58 1.29 -3.45 11.21
N GLU A 59 0.44 -3.64 12.22
CA GLU A 59 -0.83 -4.34 12.11
C GLU A 59 -1.79 -3.59 11.18
N ARG A 60 -1.74 -2.24 11.19
CA ARG A 60 -2.50 -1.40 10.25
C ARG A 60 -2.04 -1.64 8.81
N VAL A 61 -0.74 -1.75 8.58
CA VAL A 61 -0.16 -2.00 7.25
C VAL A 61 -0.56 -3.39 6.75
N GLN A 62 -0.42 -4.41 7.61
CA GLN A 62 -0.80 -5.79 7.30
C GLN A 62 -2.29 -5.92 7.04
N HIS A 63 -3.14 -5.28 7.85
CA HIS A 63 -4.58 -5.25 7.63
C HIS A 63 -4.92 -4.58 6.29
N SER A 64 -4.28 -3.45 5.97
CA SER A 64 -4.44 -2.77 4.69
C SER A 64 -4.04 -3.67 3.52
N ALA A 65 -2.92 -4.40 3.65
CA ALA A 65 -2.47 -5.35 2.66
C ALA A 65 -3.50 -6.44 2.39
N ALA A 66 -4.05 -7.05 3.44
CA ALA A 66 -5.07 -8.10 3.33
C ALA A 66 -6.34 -7.60 2.63
N VAL A 67 -6.78 -6.38 2.92
CA VAL A 67 -7.93 -5.77 2.25
C VAL A 67 -7.65 -5.50 0.76
N LEU A 68 -6.47 -4.95 0.44
CA LEU A 68 -6.10 -4.67 -0.95
C LEU A 68 -5.87 -5.95 -1.77
N GLN A 69 -5.39 -7.03 -1.14
CA GLN A 69 -5.32 -8.36 -1.76
C GLN A 69 -6.71 -8.94 -2.06
N LYS A 70 -7.66 -8.79 -1.13
CA LYS A 70 -9.06 -9.19 -1.36
C LYS A 70 -9.74 -8.41 -2.50
N LEU A 71 -9.22 -7.22 -2.81
CA LEU A 71 -9.62 -6.43 -3.97
C LEU A 71 -8.80 -6.76 -5.22
N ASP A 72 -8.16 -7.92 -5.31
CA ASP A 72 -7.31 -8.35 -6.44
C ASP A 72 -6.10 -7.44 -6.70
N GLY A 73 -5.54 -6.81 -5.66
CA GLY A 73 -4.27 -6.11 -5.74
C GLY A 73 -3.08 -7.09 -5.68
N ASN A 74 -2.08 -6.90 -6.54
CA ASN A 74 -0.80 -7.61 -6.45
C ASN A 74 0.08 -6.91 -5.40
N VAL A 75 -0.12 -7.26 -4.13
CA VAL A 75 0.41 -6.52 -2.98
C VAL A 75 1.75 -7.08 -2.51
N THR A 76 2.75 -6.20 -2.47
CA THR A 76 4.04 -6.39 -1.79
C THR A 76 4.10 -5.52 -0.54
N VAL A 77 4.46 -6.13 0.60
CA VAL A 77 4.69 -5.42 1.87
C VAL A 77 6.17 -5.53 2.25
N ARG A 78 6.76 -4.42 2.68
CA ARG A 78 8.08 -4.39 3.31
C ARG A 78 8.00 -3.66 4.64
N LEU A 79 8.32 -4.39 5.70
CA LEU A 79 8.47 -3.83 7.05
C LEU A 79 9.96 -3.75 7.36
N TYR A 80 10.40 -2.59 7.85
CA TYR A 80 11.81 -2.32 8.09
C TYR A 80 12.10 -2.27 9.60
N PRO A 81 12.92 -3.19 10.14
CA PRO A 81 13.35 -3.12 11.53
C PRO A 81 14.28 -1.93 11.77
N ASN A 82 14.18 -1.29 12.94
CA ASN A 82 15.06 -0.21 13.39
C ASN A 82 15.09 1.04 12.49
N MET A 83 13.98 1.34 11.83
CA MET A 83 13.83 2.55 11.02
C MET A 83 12.94 3.57 11.74
N GLU A 84 13.23 4.86 11.63
CA GLU A 84 12.32 5.91 12.08
C GLU A 84 11.13 6.09 11.12
N HIS A 85 10.18 6.97 11.43
CA HIS A 85 9.08 7.34 10.53
C HIS A 85 9.60 8.23 9.37
N THR A 86 10.32 7.61 8.44
CA THR A 86 10.91 8.26 7.25
C THR A 86 10.63 7.43 6.00
N VAL A 87 11.16 7.86 4.85
CA VAL A 87 11.24 7.04 3.63
C VAL A 87 12.69 6.65 3.41
N ASN A 88 12.98 5.36 3.28
CA ASN A 88 14.34 4.85 3.09
C ASN A 88 14.69 4.63 1.62
N GLN A 89 15.97 4.35 1.37
CA GLN A 89 16.49 4.17 0.02
C GLN A 89 15.94 2.92 -0.69
N ASP A 90 15.72 1.82 0.04
CA ASP A 90 15.16 0.58 -0.51
C ASP A 90 13.70 0.77 -0.96
N GLU A 91 12.90 1.52 -0.21
CA GLU A 91 11.53 1.91 -0.61
C GLU A 91 11.56 2.71 -1.90
N ILE A 92 12.46 3.69 -2.01
CA ILE A 92 12.62 4.52 -3.22
C ILE A 92 13.04 3.66 -4.42
N GLU A 93 13.98 2.75 -4.24
CA GLU A 93 14.47 1.86 -5.28
C GLU A 93 13.39 0.89 -5.76
N PHE A 94 12.62 0.32 -4.84
CA PHE A 94 11.49 -0.54 -5.17
C PHE A 94 10.45 0.20 -6.00
N VAL A 95 10.04 1.39 -5.55
CA VAL A 95 9.04 2.20 -6.25
C VAL A 95 9.54 2.61 -7.63
N LYS A 96 10.82 3.00 -7.76
CA LYS A 96 11.43 3.29 -9.07
C LYS A 96 11.40 2.08 -10.00
N GLY A 97 11.74 0.89 -9.50
CA GLY A 97 11.68 -0.35 -10.28
C GLY A 97 10.25 -0.66 -10.75
N MET A 98 9.27 -0.51 -9.86
CA MET A 98 7.85 -0.67 -10.18
C MET A 98 7.40 0.32 -11.26
N MET A 99 7.78 1.60 -11.15
CA MET A 99 7.46 2.62 -12.15
C MET A 99 8.13 2.36 -13.49
N ALA A 100 9.37 1.89 -13.51
CA ALA A 100 10.08 1.58 -14.75
C ALA A 100 9.39 0.45 -15.53
N GLN A 101 8.85 -0.57 -14.85
CA GLN A 101 8.09 -1.64 -15.50
C GLN A 101 6.81 -1.13 -16.15
N ILE A 102 6.13 -0.17 -15.54
CA ILE A 102 4.92 0.45 -16.09
C ILE A 102 5.24 1.21 -17.38
N VAL A 103 6.29 2.04 -17.36
CA VAL A 103 6.68 2.88 -18.51
C VAL A 103 7.15 2.04 -19.70
N THR A 104 7.72 0.86 -19.46
CA THR A 104 8.23 -0.02 -20.52
C THR A 104 7.14 -0.82 -21.24
N ILE A 105 5.95 -0.94 -20.65
CA ILE A 105 4.81 -1.70 -21.18
C ILE A 105 3.79 -0.78 -21.91
N SER A 106 4.03 0.55 -21.91
CA SER A 106 3.18 1.57 -22.57
C SER A 106 3.69 1.92 -23.96
#